data_AF-A0A6L7TSZ8-F1
#
_entry.id   AF-A0A6L7TSZ8-F1
#
_cell.length_a   1.000
_cell.length_b   1.000
_cell.length_c   1.000
_cell.angle_alpha   90.00
_cell.angle_beta   90.00
_cell.angle_gamma   90.00
#
_symmetry.space_group_name_H-M   'P 1'
#
loop_
_entity.id
_entity.type
_entity.pdbx_description
1 polymer ?
#
loop_
_entity_poly.entity_id
_entity_poly.type
_entity_poly.pdbx_seq_one_letter_code
_entity_poly.pdbx_strand_id
1 'polypeptide(L)' 'GDAVYGKRSPLLPRHFLHAHRLAFAHPATGEPLEFSSPLPADLEAALEAARRGEQ' A
#
# COMPACT_ATOMS: atom_id res chain seq x y z
N GLY A 1 10.69 1.66 -5.11
CA GLY A 1 10.61 3.13 -5.08
C GLY A 1 9.89 3.60 -6.33
N ASP A 2 9.46 4.85 -6.35
CA ASP A 2 8.89 5.48 -7.55
C ASP A 2 10.01 5.77 -8.57
N ALA A 3 9.93 5.18 -9.76
CA ALA A 3 10.93 5.38 -10.81
C ALA A 3 10.68 6.59 -11.72
N VAL A 4 9.50 7.23 -11.61
CA VAL A 4 9.08 8.36 -12.44
C VAL A 4 9.19 9.68 -11.67
N TYR A 5 8.64 9.72 -10.46
CA TYR A 5 8.56 10.95 -9.66
C TYR A 5 9.43 10.93 -8.40
N GLY A 6 10.03 9.80 -8.06
CA GLY A 6 10.85 9.64 -6.85
C GLY A 6 12.19 8.97 -7.14
N LYS A 7 12.70 8.26 -6.13
CA LYS A 7 13.92 7.47 -6.25
C LYS A 7 13.57 5.99 -6.32
N ARG A 8 14.31 5.27 -7.17
CA ARG A 8 14.37 3.80 -7.09
C ARG A 8 14.87 3.41 -5.71
N SER A 9 14.37 2.29 -5.19
CA SER A 9 14.79 1.72 -3.91
C SER A 9 15.16 0.26 -4.16
N PRO A 10 16.28 -0.22 -3.61
CA PRO A 10 16.63 -1.63 -3.68
C PRO A 10 15.70 -2.52 -2.84
N LEU A 11 15.00 -1.94 -1.84
CA LEU A 11 14.08 -2.66 -0.96
C LEU A 11 12.72 -2.97 -1.60
N LEU A 12 12.32 -2.24 -2.64
CA LEU A 12 11.02 -2.42 -3.28
C LEU A 12 11.07 -2.03 -4.77
N PRO A 13 10.68 -2.91 -5.70
CA PRO A 13 10.77 -2.64 -7.14
C PRO A 13 9.65 -1.72 -7.69
N ARG A 14 8.66 -1.36 -6.86
CA ARG A 14 7.50 -0.52 -7.22
C ARG A 14 7.28 0.62 -6.22
N HIS A 15 6.24 1.42 -6.42
CA HIS A 15 5.78 2.41 -5.44
C HIS A 15 5.43 1.75 -4.11
N PHE A 16 5.85 2.36 -3.00
CA PHE A 16 5.31 2.04 -1.68
C PHE A 16 3.94 2.72 -1.55
N LEU A 17 2.95 2.18 -2.27
CA LEU A 17 1.58 2.68 -2.31
C LEU A 17 0.63 1.48 -2.25
N HIS A 18 -0.39 1.58 -1.40
CA HIS A 18 -1.40 0.54 -1.19
C HIS A 18 -2.74 1.16 -0.79
N ALA A 19 -3.81 0.79 -1.51
CA ALA A 19 -5.17 1.17 -1.16
C ALA A 19 -5.69 0.21 -0.08
N HIS A 20 -5.37 0.51 1.19
CA HIS A 20 -5.69 -0.37 2.31
C HIS A 20 -7.19 -0.48 2.61
N ARG A 21 -7.94 0.61 2.44
CA ARG A 21 -9.36 0.70 2.79
C ARG A 21 -10.15 1.37 1.68
N LEU A 22 -11.32 0.80 1.38
CA LEU A 22 -12.30 1.37 0.47
C LEU A 22 -13.65 1.40 1.19
N ALA A 23 -14.29 2.58 1.24
CA ALA A 23 -15.61 2.74 1.83
C ALA A 23 -16.49 3.63 0.97
N PHE A 24 -17.74 3.21 0.76
CA PHE A 24 -18.73 3.93 -0.04
C PHE A 24 -20.14 3.41 0.27
N ALA A 25 -21.18 4.16 -0.13
CA ALA A 25 -22.57 3.73 -0.03
C ALA A 25 -22.89 2.70 -1.13
N HIS A 26 -23.56 1.60 -0.77
CA HIS A 26 -23.97 0.58 -1.73
C HIS A 26 -24.88 1.20 -2.79
N PRO A 27 -24.57 1.04 -4.09
CA PRO A 27 -25.20 1.84 -5.16
C PRO A 27 -26.70 1.58 -5.32
N ALA A 28 -27.20 0.41 -4.89
CA ALA A 28 -28.62 0.09 -4.97
C ALA A 28 -29.39 0.29 -3.66
N THR A 29 -28.72 0.26 -2.51
CA THR A 29 -29.42 0.26 -1.19
C THR A 29 -29.07 1.47 -0.33
N GLY A 30 -28.00 2.20 -0.64
CA GLY A 30 -27.50 3.32 0.16
C GLY A 30 -26.77 2.91 1.44
N GLU A 31 -26.79 1.63 1.81
CA GLU A 31 -26.14 1.12 3.02
C GLU A 31 -24.61 1.32 2.96
N PRO A 32 -23.95 1.70 4.07
CA PRO A 32 -22.51 1.85 4.10
C PRO A 32 -21.80 0.51 3.91
N LEU A 33 -20.84 0.47 2.98
CA LEU A 33 -19.92 -0.64 2.80
C LEU A 33 -18.51 -0.22 3.17
N GLU A 34 -17.76 -1.14 3.77
CA GLU A 34 -16.34 -0.99 4.05
C GLU A 34 -15.59 -2.27 3.70
N PHE A 35 -14.48 -2.12 2.99
CA PHE A 35 -13.58 -3.20 2.60
C PHE A 35 -12.17 -2.86 3.06
N SER A 36 -11.45 -3.87 3.54
CA SER A 36 -10.04 -3.77 3.89
C SER A 36 -9.21 -4.77 3.10
N SER A 37 -8.00 -4.35 2.71
CA SER A 37 -6.98 -5.22 2.12
C SER A 37 -5.73 -5.15 2.99
N PRO A 38 -5.25 -6.28 3.54
CA PRO A 38 -4.02 -6.28 4.33
C PRO A 38 -2.84 -5.78 3.51
N LEU A 39 -1.78 -5.35 4.20
CA LEU A 39 -0.56 -4.88 3.56
C LEU A 39 0.03 -6.05 2.72
N PRO A 40 0.33 -5.84 1.43
CA PRO A 40 0.97 -6.85 0.61
C PRO A 40 2.35 -7.24 1.15
N ALA A 41 2.72 -8.52 1.02
CA ALA A 41 3.94 -9.07 1.60
C ALA A 41 5.23 -8.35 1.17
N ASP A 42 5.29 -7.81 -0.04
CA ASP A 42 6.43 -7.05 -0.54
C ASP A 42 6.57 -5.69 0.16
N LEU A 43 5.46 -5.01 0.44
CA LEU A 43 5.46 -3.76 1.22
C LEU A 43 5.75 -4.02 2.70
N GLU A 44 5.24 -5.12 3.26
CA GLU A 44 5.56 -5.55 4.62
C GLU A 44 7.07 -5.78 4.77
N ALA A 45 7.69 -6.54 3.85
CA ALA A 45 9.14 -6.79 3.87
C ALA A 45 9.95 -5.49 3.74
N ALA A 46 9.57 -4.60 2.83
CA ALA A 46 10.22 -3.30 2.65
C ALA A 46 10.07 -2.40 3.89
N LEU A 47 8.90 -2.42 4.56
CA LEU A 47 8.66 -1.69 5.80
C LEU A 47 9.55 -2.18 6.94
N GLU A 48 9.67 -3.50 7.08
CA GLU A 48 10.53 -4.11 8.09
C GLU A 48 12.00 -3.80 7.85
N ALA A 49 12.47 -3.82 6.60
CA ALA A 49 13.81 -3.38 6.23
C ALA A 49 14.07 -1.90 6.60
N ALA A 50 13.12 -1.02 6.29
CA ALA A 50 13.22 0.40 6.64
C ALA A 50 13.25 0.62 8.16
N ARG A 51 12.47 -0.14 8.94
CA ARG A 51 12.50 -0.10 10.42
C ARG A 51 13.87 -0.48 10.99
N ARG A 52 14.61 -1.36 10.32
CA ARG A 52 15.98 -1.74 10.68
C ARG A 52 17.04 -0.75 10.19
N GLY A 53 16.66 0.26 9.39
CA GLY A 53 17.59 1.24 8.83
C GLY A 53 18.35 0.76 7.58
N GLU A 54 17.86 -0.29 6.93
CA GLU A 54 18.38 -0.75 5.63
C GLU A 54 17.97 0.26 4.54
N GLN A 55 18.84 0.49 3.54
CA GLN A 55 18.60 1.43 2.45
C GLN A 55 18.76 0.78 1.09
#